data_AF-A0A4Q0YGD9-F1
#
_entry.id   AF-A0A4Q0YGD9-F1
#
_cell.length_a   1.000
_cell.length_b   1.000
_cell.length_c   1.000
_cell.angle_alpha   90.00
_cell.angle_beta   90.00
_cell.angle_gamma   90.00
#
_symmetry.space_group_name_H-M   'P 1'
#
loop_
_entity.id
_entity.type
_entity.pdbx_description
1 polymer ?
#
loop_
_entity_poly.entity_id
_entity_poly.type
_entity_poly.pdbx_seq_one_letter_code
_entity_poly.pdbx_strand_id
1 'polypeptide(L)' 'MESIIYELRANDIKEEDIEFIMKRVKNRISEENIDAELVKLGYPKIFTVDYDQYNEYDDYDDYDGSNNSSYNGYNDDDEY' A
#
# COMPACT_ATOMS: atom_id res chain seq x y z
N MET A 1 -12.28 3.34 -18.39
CA MET A 1 -12.17 1.86 -18.47
C MET A 1 -11.03 1.48 -19.39
N GLU A 2 -11.03 1.96 -20.64
CA GLU A 2 -9.85 1.82 -21.52
C GLU A 2 -8.57 2.38 -20.86
N SER A 3 -8.65 3.55 -20.20
CA SER A 3 -7.54 4.13 -19.45
C SER A 3 -6.92 3.21 -18.39
N ILE A 4 -7.75 2.49 -17.62
CA ILE A 4 -7.30 1.58 -16.55
C ILE A 4 -6.53 0.40 -17.14
N ILE A 5 -7.07 -0.22 -18.20
CA ILE A 5 -6.42 -1.37 -18.83
C ILE A 5 -5.09 -0.96 -19.49
N TYR A 6 -5.03 0.22 -20.12
CA TYR A 6 -3.78 0.74 -20.66
C TYR A 6 -2.74 0.94 -19.57
N GLU A 7 -3.12 1.50 -18.43
CA GLU A 7 -2.20 1.73 -17.31
C GLU A 7 -1.67 0.40 -16.72
N LEU A 8 -2.54 -0.59 -16.54
CA LEU A 8 -2.15 -1.93 -16.09
C LEU A 8 -1.17 -2.58 -17.06
N ARG A 9 -1.42 -2.47 -18.38
CA ARG A 9 -0.50 -2.99 -19.40
C ARG A 9 0.82 -2.24 -19.44
N ALA A 10 0.81 -0.93 -19.20
CA ALA A 10 2.02 -0.11 -19.15
C ALA A 10 2.93 -0.48 -17.96
N ASN A 11 2.36 -1.11 -16.92
CA ASN A 11 3.07 -1.59 -15.73
C ASN A 11 3.32 -3.11 -15.76
N ASP A 12 3.35 -3.72 -16.95
CA ASP A 12 3.68 -5.14 -17.16
C ASP A 12 2.78 -6.14 -16.39
N ILE A 13 1.54 -5.75 -16.07
CA ILE A 13 0.54 -6.67 -15.50
C ILE A 13 0.09 -7.63 -16.59
N LYS A 14 0.10 -8.93 -16.29
CA LYS A 14 -0.28 -9.97 -17.25
C LYS A 14 -1.75 -9.85 -17.63
N GLU A 15 -2.08 -10.12 -18.88
CA GLU A 15 -3.46 -10.01 -19.37
C GLU A 15 -4.44 -10.92 -18.60
N GLU A 16 -4.00 -12.13 -18.21
CA GLU A 16 -4.80 -13.06 -17.39
C GLU A 16 -5.19 -12.46 -16.02
N ASP A 17 -4.27 -11.72 -15.42
CA ASP A 17 -4.48 -11.05 -14.14
C ASP A 17 -5.34 -9.79 -14.32
N ILE A 18 -5.14 -9.02 -15.40
CA ILE A 18 -6.01 -7.88 -15.75
C ILE A 18 -7.46 -8.34 -15.88
N GLU A 19 -7.72 -9.40 -16.65
CA GLU A 19 -9.07 -9.95 -16.81
C GLU A 19 -9.66 -10.40 -15.47
N PHE A 20 -8.86 -11.07 -14.64
CA PHE A 20 -9.28 -11.52 -13.32
C PHE A 20 -9.66 -10.33 -12.43
N ILE A 21 -8.80 -9.31 -12.32
CA ILE A 21 -9.04 -8.11 -11.52
C ILE A 21 -10.30 -7.41 -11.99
N MET A 22 -10.43 -7.15 -13.29
CA MET A 22 -11.59 -6.46 -13.87
C MET A 22 -12.90 -7.21 -13.59
N LYS A 23 -12.88 -8.54 -13.62
CA LYS A 23 -14.04 -9.37 -13.24
C LYS A 23 -14.39 -9.26 -11.76
N ARG A 24 -13.40 -9.13 -10.87
CA ARG A 24 -13.58 -9.01 -9.42
C ARG A 24 -14.13 -7.64 -9.01
N VAL A 25 -13.67 -6.57 -9.66
CA VAL A 25 -14.06 -5.19 -9.32
C VAL A 25 -15.25 -4.68 -10.13
N LYS A 26 -15.82 -5.47 -11.05
CA LYS A 26 -16.88 -5.04 -11.99
C LYS A 26 -18.06 -4.25 -11.41
N ASN A 27 -18.45 -4.53 -10.15
CA ASN A 27 -19.57 -3.87 -9.47
C ASN A 27 -19.15 -2.68 -8.59
N ARG A 28 -17.84 -2.44 -8.46
CA ARG A 28 -17.20 -1.46 -7.58
C ARG A 28 -15.88 -0.97 -8.18
N ILE A 29 -15.91 -0.59 -9.46
CA ILE A 29 -14.71 -0.17 -10.19
C ILE A 29 -14.23 1.17 -9.60
N SER A 30 -13.15 1.11 -8.83
CA SER A 30 -12.38 2.25 -8.34
C SER A 30 -10.90 1.88 -8.32
N GLU A 31 -10.04 2.90 -8.38
CA GLU A 31 -8.58 2.77 -8.33
C GLU A 31 -8.12 2.01 -7.08
N GLU A 32 -8.65 2.36 -5.91
CA GLU A 32 -8.39 1.68 -4.64
C GLU A 32 -8.75 0.18 -4.68
N ASN A 33 -9.88 -0.17 -5.30
CA ASN A 33 -10.31 -1.57 -5.39
C ASN A 33 -9.46 -2.36 -6.39
N ILE A 34 -8.95 -1.71 -7.43
CA ILE A 34 -8.03 -2.31 -8.40
C ILE A 34 -6.68 -2.56 -7.75
N ASP A 35 -6.11 -1.55 -7.08
CA ASP A 35 -4.87 -1.66 -6.32
C ASP A 35 -4.94 -2.72 -5.23
N ALA A 36 -6.09 -2.85 -4.55
CA ALA A 36 -6.28 -3.91 -3.56
C ALA A 36 -6.24 -5.32 -4.16
N GLU A 37 -6.70 -5.53 -5.40
CA GLU A 37 -6.56 -6.82 -6.07
C GLU A 37 -5.15 -7.01 -6.66
N LEU A 38 -4.48 -5.95 -7.12
CA LEU A 38 -3.07 -5.98 -7.55
C LEU A 38 -2.15 -6.47 -6.42
N VAL A 39 -2.27 -5.89 -5.23
CA VAL A 39 -1.46 -6.27 -4.06
C VAL A 39 -1.66 -7.75 -3.68
N LYS A 40 -2.88 -8.28 -3.81
CA LYS A 40 -3.16 -9.70 -3.53
C LYS A 40 -2.48 -10.65 -4.52
N LEU A 41 -2.22 -10.20 -5.74
CA LEU A 41 -1.50 -10.93 -6.77
C LEU A 41 0.02 -10.71 -6.70
N GLY A 42 0.48 -9.89 -5.75
CA GLY A 42 1.90 -9.57 -5.55
C GLY A 42 2.39 -8.40 -6.40
N TYR A 43 1.48 -7.63 -7.01
CA TYR A 43 1.82 -6.42 -7.74
C TYR A 43 1.83 -5.18 -6.83
N PRO A 44 2.69 -4.19 -7.10
CA PRO A 44 2.60 -2.92 -6.42
C PRO A 44 1.28 -2.20 -6.74
N LYS A 45 0.90 -1.25 -5.90
CA LYS A 45 -0.15 -0.29 -6.23
C LYS A 45 0.31 0.55 -7.42
N ILE A 46 -0.63 0.90 -8.30
CA ILE A 46 -0.36 1.69 -9.50
C ILE A 46 -1.07 3.05 -9.41
N PHE A 47 -2.32 3.07 -8.94
CA PHE A 47 -3.17 4.26 -9.02
C PHE A 47 -3.13 5.12 -7.75
N THR A 48 -3.08 4.47 -6.59
CA THR A 48 -3.10 5.10 -5.26
C THR A 48 -1.70 5.14 -4.63
N VAL A 49 -0.65 5.19 -5.46
CA VAL A 49 0.71 5.38 -4.99
C VAL A 49 0.81 6.76 -4.36
N ASP A 50 0.92 6.77 -3.04
CA ASP A 50 1.19 7.98 -2.29
C ASP A 50 2.71 8.23 -2.30
N TYR A 51 3.17 9.02 -3.26
CA TYR A 51 4.59 9.40 -3.36
C TYR A 51 5.04 10.27 -2.18
N ASP A 52 4.11 10.90 -1.44
CA ASP A 52 4.44 11.66 -0.24
C ASP A 52 4.70 10.74 0.97
N GLN A 53 4.14 9.52 0.96
CA GLN A 53 4.33 8.52 2.01
C GLN A 53 5.68 7.78 1.91
N TYR A 54 6.38 7.85 0.79
CA TYR A 54 7.71 7.23 0.62
C TYR A 54 8.84 7.96 1.39
N ASN A 55 8.56 9.10 2.02
CA ASN A 55 9.47 9.70 3.01
C ASN A 55 9.35 9.06 4.40
N GLU A 56 8.47 8.07 4.59
CA GLU A 56 8.16 7.45 5.89
C GLU A 56 8.12 5.91 5.79
N TYR A 57 9.08 5.31 5.08
CA TYR A 57 9.31 3.85 5.13
C TYR A 57 10.79 3.55 5.34
N ASP A 58 11.27 3.95 6.52
CA ASP A 58 12.49 3.42 7.15
C ASP A 58 12.10 2.57 8.37
N ASP A 59 10.98 1.82 8.29
CA ASP A 59 10.53 0.96 9.40
C ASP A 59 9.80 -0.30 8.91
N TYR A 60 10.52 -1.12 8.14
CA TYR A 60 10.23 -2.55 8.01
C TYR A 60 11.34 -3.35 8.71
N ASP A 61 11.50 -3.13 10.02
CA ASP A 61 12.12 -4.13 10.88
C ASP A 61 11.04 -5.11 11.36
N ASP A 62 11.08 -6.25 10.69
CA ASP A 62 11.04 -7.62 11.21
C ASP A 62 10.05 -8.03 12.31
N TYR A 63 9.60 -9.26 12.15
CA TYR A 63 8.68 -9.99 12.98
C TYR A 63 9.10 -10.12 14.46
N ASP A 64 8.08 -10.18 15.32
CA ASP A 64 8.04 -10.80 16.66
C ASP A 64 8.54 -9.95 17.86
N GLY A 65 7.60 -9.46 18.67
CA GLY A 65 7.95 -8.72 19.89
C GLY A 65 6.74 -8.23 20.68
N SER A 66 6.12 -9.15 21.41
CA SER A 66 5.05 -8.91 22.39
C SER A 66 5.27 -7.68 23.28
N ASN A 67 4.23 -6.86 23.42
CA ASN A 67 3.83 -6.04 24.58
C ASN A 67 4.93 -5.66 25.59
N ASN A 68 5.31 -4.38 25.65
CA ASN A 68 5.13 -3.62 26.90
C ASN A 68 5.14 -2.11 26.69
N SER A 69 4.03 -1.49 27.08
CA SER A 69 3.93 -0.06 27.32
C SER A 69 4.79 0.31 28.52
N SER A 70 5.68 1.29 28.37
CA SER A 70 6.20 2.07 29.48
C SER A 70 6.51 3.47 28.99
N TYR A 71 5.49 4.33 29.08
CA TYR A 71 5.66 5.77 29.20
C TYR A 71 6.62 6.06 30.37
N ASN A 72 7.78 6.64 30.09
CA ASN A 72 8.56 7.37 31.09
C ASN A 72 8.65 8.82 30.62
N GLY A 73 7.85 9.67 31.27
CA GLY A 73 8.02 11.12 31.21
C GLY A 73 9.35 11.50 31.85
N TYR A 74 10.15 12.28 31.13
CA TYR A 74 11.32 12.94 31.70
C TYR A 74 10.86 14.25 32.31
N ASN A 75 11.11 14.35 33.62
CA ASN A 75 10.82 15.48 34.47
C ASN A 75 11.68 16.69 34.08
N ASP A 76 11.08 17.86 34.25
CA ASP A 76 11.75 19.14 34.44
C ASP A 76 12.86 19.04 35.50
N ASP A 77 13.90 19.84 35.29
CA ASP A 77 14.89 20.37 36.24
C ASP A 77 16.31 20.18 35.69
N ASP A 78 16.88 21.24 35.13
CA ASP A 78 18.30 21.53 35.32
C ASP A 78 18.52 23.05 35.20
N GLU A 79 18.52 23.64 36.39
CA GLU A 79 19.00 24.94 36.81
C GLU A 79 20.51 25.07 36.53
N TYR A 80 20.95 26.12 35.82
CA TYR A 80 22.26 26.79 36.01
C TYR A 80 22.21 28.25 35.57
#